data_AF-A0A3D2U0G5-F1
#
_entry.id   AF-A0A3D2U0G5-F1
#
_cell.length_a   1.000
_cell.length_b   1.000
_cell.length_c   1.000
_cell.angle_alpha   90.00
_cell.angle_beta   90.00
_cell.angle_gamma   90.00
#
_symmetry.space_group_name_H-M   'P 1'
#
loop_
_entity.id
_entity.type
_entity.pdbx_description
1 polymer ?
#
loop_
_entity_poly.entity_id
_entity_poly.type
_entity_poly.pdbx_seq_one_letter_code
_entity_poly.pdbx_strand_id
1 'polypeptide(L)'
;MDAQQIPGQRERAGLVKVPRSQKAISALTKVTREDFHTLELGDDSYYWMEPARVAAHPEWILDPGEIVGRVMSHQKAPDLVFTKTDFLPEGSRTGLSGGVPENKQGFFVESSKIPGLGLLKMGDRFDLLAGLPEEAQGEQEAEFGLLAGGVKVRGGKPIPVSGVRLLVQDAQMVAITRGRDMTTQGVMNLPESSIRSRSQDGAAQITIAIDAEEAVPLTQALAAGRMIHCVAKSGRGPTKTGASGRAKIAGMIPFPATSRAVKAFTRLTAEDLADPDTGELRTYFFPPDKIQEAWIGSVTDLIGRVVARDISAGFIFSPGDLATGDALIKDVKKFQRLTSDDLADPKSASQFIGRVAAADFEAGTVVNELHLLAPNAAVMAIKAYQRIEPNHLADPISAKKLIGRVVSMDVVSGSAIDDSDLLPPDAASGISGGTPPGRMAISVDMAKVEGVSRLNRGDHFDLLATFPLKPGDAFTVLGTSVQFSGGVISQAELKDRARNELLAEGVVVVDVDETTATIAVRPNEVPRITKALTLGISVFALARSRQSGGAAKPKTSTLKSDPNPVDRIRVIEEIVGDRRKVRVFATDKKPTD
;
A
#
# COMPACT_ATOMS: atom_id res chain seq x y z
N MET A 1 -65.15 61.15 66.08
CA MET A 1 -64.19 62.07 65.45
C MET A 1 -63.88 61.51 64.09
N ASP A 2 -64.44 62.18 63.09
CA ASP A 2 -64.51 61.79 61.69
C ASP A 2 -63.13 61.58 61.06
N ALA A 3 -62.95 60.40 60.45
CA ALA A 3 -61.85 60.17 59.53
C ALA A 3 -62.06 61.06 58.30
N GLN A 4 -61.17 62.03 58.13
CA GLN A 4 -61.09 62.93 56.98
C GLN A 4 -61.14 62.11 55.68
N GLN A 5 -62.27 62.23 54.97
CA GLN A 5 -62.44 61.69 53.63
C GLN A 5 -61.50 62.43 52.67
N ILE A 6 -60.65 61.68 51.98
CA ILE A 6 -59.70 62.19 50.99
C ILE A 6 -60.48 62.75 49.78
N PRO A 7 -60.18 63.98 49.29
CA PRO A 7 -60.89 64.59 48.17
C PRO A 7 -60.60 63.80 46.88
N GLY A 8 -61.58 63.05 46.38
CA GLY A 8 -61.45 62.22 45.17
C GLY A 8 -62.29 60.92 45.21
N GLN A 9 -62.68 60.45 46.39
CA GLN A 9 -63.49 59.22 46.53
C GLN A 9 -64.92 59.36 45.98
N ARG A 10 -65.50 60.57 45.90
CA ARG A 10 -66.86 60.80 45.37
C ARG A 10 -66.94 60.75 43.83
N GLU A 11 -65.85 61.02 43.12
CA GLU A 11 -65.80 60.98 41.64
C GLU A 11 -65.53 59.58 41.07
N ARG A 12 -65.14 58.62 41.93
CA ARG A 12 -64.78 57.25 41.53
C ARG A 12 -65.92 56.25 41.69
N ALA A 13 -67.09 56.70 42.15
CA ALA A 13 -68.26 55.87 42.34
C ALA A 13 -68.76 55.31 40.98
N GLY A 14 -68.67 53.99 40.80
CA GLY A 14 -69.08 53.31 39.56
C GLY A 14 -67.96 53.01 38.56
N LEU A 15 -66.72 53.42 38.83
CA LEU A 15 -65.54 53.10 38.02
C LEU A 15 -64.88 51.79 38.48
N VAL A 16 -64.25 51.08 37.54
CA VAL A 16 -63.51 49.83 37.76
C VAL A 16 -62.03 50.12 37.93
N LYS A 17 -61.42 49.47 38.92
CA LYS A 17 -60.00 49.57 39.24
C LYS A 17 -59.18 48.69 38.31
N VAL A 18 -58.24 49.30 37.56
CA VAL A 18 -57.38 48.61 36.59
C VAL A 18 -55.90 48.80 36.96
N PRO A 19 -55.17 47.73 37.31
CA PRO A 19 -53.74 47.79 37.62
C PRO A 19 -52.89 48.28 36.43
N ARG A 20 -51.99 49.23 36.68
CA ARG A 20 -51.00 49.71 35.70
C ARG A 20 -49.58 49.59 36.26
N SER A 21 -48.61 49.41 35.38
CA SER A 21 -47.20 49.44 35.76
C SER A 21 -46.81 50.84 36.22
N GLN A 22 -46.19 51.00 37.39
CA GLN A 22 -45.71 52.31 37.87
C GLN A 22 -44.31 52.65 37.36
N LYS A 23 -43.54 51.63 37.04
CA LYS A 23 -42.18 51.75 36.49
C LYS A 23 -41.98 50.77 35.33
N ALA A 24 -40.85 50.89 34.65
CA ALA A 24 -40.47 49.91 33.66
C ALA A 24 -40.14 48.58 34.36
N ILE A 25 -40.74 47.49 33.90
CA ILE A 25 -40.44 46.14 34.41
C ILE A 25 -39.69 45.39 33.33
N SER A 26 -38.49 44.90 33.67
CA SER A 26 -37.66 44.14 32.75
C SER A 26 -38.28 42.78 32.42
N ALA A 27 -38.00 42.29 31.21
CA ALA A 27 -38.38 40.92 30.83
C ALA A 27 -37.76 39.88 31.78
N LEU A 28 -38.40 38.72 31.91
CA LEU A 28 -37.98 37.59 32.75
C LEU A 28 -37.83 37.92 34.25
N THR A 29 -38.37 39.06 34.68
CA THR A 29 -38.37 39.50 36.08
C THR A 29 -39.73 39.22 36.72
N LYS A 30 -39.73 38.86 38.00
CA LYS A 30 -40.94 38.63 38.78
C LYS A 30 -41.60 39.96 39.14
N VAL A 31 -42.89 40.09 38.88
CA VAL A 31 -43.65 41.27 39.28
C VAL A 31 -43.93 41.23 40.77
N THR A 32 -43.59 42.32 41.44
CA THR A 32 -43.79 42.57 42.87
C THR A 32 -44.92 43.57 43.06
N ARG A 33 -45.43 43.66 44.29
CA ARG A 33 -46.49 44.62 44.63
C ARG A 33 -46.07 46.07 44.33
N GLU A 34 -44.80 46.40 44.58
CA GLU A 34 -44.24 47.74 44.37
C GLU A 34 -44.18 48.15 42.90
N ASP A 35 -44.30 47.20 41.97
CA ASP A 35 -44.22 47.50 40.55
C ASP A 35 -45.52 48.11 40.00
N PHE A 36 -46.64 47.94 40.71
CA PHE A 36 -47.95 48.48 40.32
C PHE A 36 -48.70 49.20 41.46
N HIS A 37 -48.21 49.14 42.70
CA HIS A 37 -48.84 49.78 43.86
C HIS A 37 -47.79 50.32 44.84
N THR A 38 -47.85 51.63 45.12
CA THR A 38 -47.03 52.28 46.16
C THR A 38 -47.92 52.85 47.26
N LEU A 39 -47.50 52.75 48.53
CA LEU A 39 -48.26 53.30 49.67
C LEU A 39 -48.46 54.82 49.59
N GLU A 40 -47.52 55.54 48.98
CA GLU A 40 -47.57 56.99 48.77
C GLU A 40 -48.68 57.42 47.79
N LEU A 41 -48.86 56.66 46.71
CA LEU A 41 -49.88 56.91 45.68
C LEU A 41 -51.23 56.27 46.04
N GLY A 42 -51.25 55.24 46.90
CA GLY A 42 -52.46 54.53 47.29
C GLY A 42 -53.29 54.10 46.09
N ASP A 43 -54.55 54.50 46.07
CA ASP A 43 -55.51 54.20 44.99
C ASP A 43 -55.24 54.94 43.66
N ASP A 44 -54.32 55.91 43.63
CA ASP A 44 -53.87 56.59 42.40
C ASP A 44 -52.82 55.77 41.63
N SER A 45 -52.38 54.65 42.23
CA SER A 45 -51.56 53.64 41.57
C SER A 45 -52.31 52.89 40.45
N TYR A 46 -53.63 53.09 40.33
CA TYR A 46 -54.49 52.39 39.38
C TYR A 46 -55.12 53.36 38.41
N TYR A 47 -55.50 52.87 37.23
CA TYR A 47 -56.48 53.56 36.42
C TYR A 47 -57.88 53.25 36.92
N TRP A 48 -58.72 54.28 37.01
CA TRP A 48 -60.14 54.17 37.27
C TRP A 48 -60.87 54.34 35.94
N MET A 49 -61.44 53.24 35.42
CA MET A 49 -62.02 53.20 34.08
C MET A 49 -63.50 52.87 34.11
N GLU A 50 -64.25 53.34 33.11
CA GLU A 50 -65.67 53.00 32.97
C GLU A 50 -65.85 51.49 32.74
N PRO A 51 -66.88 50.85 33.34
CA PRO A 51 -67.14 49.42 33.18
C PRO A 51 -67.27 49.00 31.70
N ALA A 52 -67.86 49.83 30.86
CA ALA A 52 -68.01 49.56 29.42
C ALA A 52 -66.66 49.46 28.70
N ARG A 53 -65.67 50.27 29.11
CA ARG A 53 -64.31 50.25 28.54
C ARG A 53 -63.55 49.02 28.98
N VAL A 54 -63.71 48.60 30.23
CA VAL A 54 -63.09 47.36 30.74
C VAL A 54 -63.71 46.13 30.07
N ALA A 55 -65.03 46.11 29.85
CA ALA A 55 -65.71 45.03 29.16
C ALA A 55 -65.27 44.88 27.68
N ALA A 56 -64.82 45.97 27.05
CA ALA A 56 -64.26 45.95 25.69
C ALA A 56 -62.84 45.35 25.61
N HIS A 57 -62.17 45.18 26.76
CA HIS A 57 -60.80 44.68 26.87
C HIS A 57 -60.71 43.48 27.84
N PRO A 58 -61.26 42.31 27.46
CA PRO A 58 -61.25 41.11 28.32
C PRO A 58 -59.84 40.56 28.61
N GLU A 59 -58.83 41.01 27.88
CA GLU A 59 -57.43 40.65 28.08
C GLU A 59 -56.78 41.29 29.32
N TRP A 60 -57.38 42.35 29.87
CA TRP A 60 -56.85 43.07 31.04
C TRP A 60 -57.03 42.27 32.33
N ILE A 61 -55.99 42.24 33.15
CA ILE A 61 -56.01 41.59 34.45
C ILE A 61 -56.48 42.60 35.50
N LEU A 62 -57.62 42.34 36.12
CA LEU A 62 -58.24 43.23 37.11
C LEU A 62 -57.84 42.91 38.54
N ASP A 63 -57.62 41.63 38.85
CA ASP A 63 -57.20 41.20 40.18
C ASP A 63 -55.68 41.36 40.35
N PRO A 64 -55.21 42.22 41.29
CA PRO A 64 -53.79 42.31 41.61
C PRO A 64 -53.15 40.98 42.03
N GLY A 65 -53.92 40.05 42.60
CA GLY A 65 -53.45 38.72 43.00
C GLY A 65 -52.95 37.88 41.83
N GLU A 66 -53.53 38.06 40.63
CA GLU A 66 -53.13 37.36 39.41
C GLU A 66 -51.84 37.92 38.79
N ILE A 67 -51.42 39.12 39.22
CA ILE A 67 -50.22 39.81 38.71
C ILE A 67 -49.02 39.52 39.62
N VAL A 68 -49.22 39.62 40.94
CA VAL A 68 -48.12 39.48 41.92
C VAL A 68 -47.49 38.09 41.80
N GLY A 69 -46.20 38.09 41.53
CA GLY A 69 -45.39 36.90 41.47
C GLY A 69 -45.33 36.19 40.13
N ARG A 70 -46.06 36.67 39.12
CA ARG A 70 -45.87 36.26 37.72
C ARG A 70 -44.56 36.82 37.16
N VAL A 71 -44.03 36.16 36.13
CA VAL A 71 -42.78 36.57 35.47
C VAL A 71 -43.11 37.22 34.13
N MET A 72 -42.52 38.38 33.85
CA MET A 72 -42.71 39.13 32.61
C MET A 72 -42.19 38.36 31.38
N SER A 73 -43.00 38.26 30.33
CA SER A 73 -42.59 37.68 29.02
C SER A 73 -41.77 38.68 28.19
N HIS A 74 -42.01 39.97 28.34
CA HIS A 74 -41.26 41.04 27.69
C HIS A 74 -41.14 42.25 28.61
N GLN A 75 -40.31 43.22 28.22
CA GLN A 75 -40.22 44.48 28.96
C GLN A 75 -41.57 45.22 28.88
N LYS A 76 -42.02 45.74 30.03
CA LYS A 76 -43.24 46.55 30.12
C LYS A 76 -42.88 47.98 30.46
N ALA A 77 -43.39 48.92 29.67
CA ALA A 77 -43.22 50.34 29.93
C ALA A 77 -44.07 50.77 31.14
N PRO A 78 -43.69 51.86 31.83
CA PRO A 78 -44.56 52.50 32.81
C PRO A 78 -45.92 52.84 32.18
N ASP A 79 -46.94 52.95 33.02
CA ASP A 79 -48.29 53.40 32.69
C ASP A 79 -49.11 52.50 31.77
N LEU A 80 -48.62 51.29 31.48
CA LEU A 80 -49.36 50.27 30.73
C LEU A 80 -50.13 49.31 31.65
N VAL A 81 -51.34 48.93 31.22
CA VAL A 81 -52.20 47.94 31.90
C VAL A 81 -51.67 46.52 31.68
N PHE A 82 -51.77 45.66 32.69
CA PHE A 82 -51.35 44.26 32.60
C PHE A 82 -52.35 43.39 31.85
N THR A 83 -51.86 42.54 30.97
CA THR A 83 -52.62 41.56 30.20
C THR A 83 -52.03 40.17 30.37
N LYS A 84 -52.80 39.13 30.01
CA LYS A 84 -52.31 37.74 30.11
C LYS A 84 -51.08 37.46 29.24
N THR A 85 -50.89 38.19 28.13
CA THR A 85 -49.74 38.00 27.22
C THR A 85 -48.45 38.61 27.74
N ASP A 86 -48.54 39.54 28.70
CA ASP A 86 -47.37 40.15 29.34
C ASP A 86 -46.60 39.16 30.23
N PHE A 87 -47.18 38.00 30.54
CA PHE A 87 -46.62 37.04 31.48
C PHE A 87 -46.23 35.73 30.80
N LEU A 88 -45.17 35.12 31.33
CA LEU A 88 -44.87 33.71 31.10
C LEU A 88 -45.93 32.81 31.78
N PRO A 89 -45.98 31.51 31.43
CA PRO A 89 -46.83 30.54 32.12
C PRO A 89 -46.70 30.59 33.64
N GLU A 90 -47.76 30.19 34.34
CA GLU A 90 -47.73 30.14 35.81
C GLU A 90 -46.67 29.16 36.31
N GLY A 91 -45.94 29.55 37.35
CA GLY A 91 -44.84 28.75 37.89
C GLY A 91 -43.49 28.93 37.17
N SER A 92 -43.39 29.75 36.13
CA SER A 92 -42.10 30.11 35.51
C SER A 92 -41.13 30.70 36.53
N ARG A 93 -39.86 30.28 36.44
CA ARG A 93 -38.78 30.84 37.26
C ARG A 93 -38.32 32.19 36.71
N THR A 94 -37.72 33.01 37.54
CA THR A 94 -37.09 34.27 37.11
C THR A 94 -35.79 34.03 36.35
N GLY A 95 -35.45 34.94 35.43
CA GLY A 95 -34.21 34.92 34.66
C GLY A 95 -34.29 34.08 33.39
N LEU A 96 -33.12 33.89 32.74
CA LEU A 96 -33.01 33.25 31.42
C LEU A 96 -33.65 31.86 31.34
N SER A 97 -33.54 31.07 32.42
CA SER A 97 -34.13 29.73 32.49
C SER A 97 -35.65 29.74 32.41
N GLY A 98 -36.32 30.81 32.87
CA GLY A 98 -37.76 30.96 32.71
C GLY A 98 -38.20 31.26 31.28
N GLY A 99 -37.32 31.89 30.49
CA GLY A 99 -37.57 32.22 29.09
C GLY A 99 -37.32 31.07 28.11
N VAL A 100 -36.67 29.97 28.56
CA VAL A 100 -36.47 28.78 27.74
C VAL A 100 -37.79 27.98 27.66
N PRO A 101 -38.34 27.73 26.46
CA PRO A 101 -39.55 26.92 26.31
C PRO A 101 -39.39 25.49 26.84
N GLU A 102 -40.52 24.85 27.15
CA GLU A 102 -40.55 23.44 27.54
C GLU A 102 -39.90 22.54 26.47
N ASN A 103 -39.18 21.51 26.91
CA ASN A 103 -38.43 20.55 26.08
C ASN A 103 -37.23 21.12 25.30
N LYS A 104 -36.82 22.35 25.58
CA LYS A 104 -35.61 22.96 24.99
C LYS A 104 -34.53 23.24 26.02
N GLN A 105 -33.30 23.40 25.55
CA GLN A 105 -32.16 23.81 26.35
C GLN A 105 -31.71 25.22 25.94
N GLY A 106 -31.39 26.04 26.94
CA GLY A 106 -30.78 27.35 26.73
C GLY A 106 -29.31 27.20 26.34
N PHE A 107 -28.93 27.77 25.20
CA PHE A 107 -27.58 27.76 24.66
C PHE A 107 -27.08 29.19 24.47
N PHE A 108 -25.84 29.48 24.86
CA PHE A 108 -25.25 30.80 24.79
C PHE A 108 -24.29 30.89 23.60
N VAL A 109 -24.51 31.87 22.72
CA VAL A 109 -23.68 32.13 21.55
C VAL A 109 -23.25 33.59 21.54
N GLU A 110 -21.99 33.86 21.21
CA GLU A 110 -21.53 35.23 21.01
C GLU A 110 -22.14 35.82 19.73
N SER A 111 -22.65 37.07 19.78
CA SER A 111 -23.36 37.70 18.67
C SER A 111 -22.51 37.83 17.40
N SER A 112 -21.19 37.87 17.53
CA SER A 112 -20.24 37.98 16.42
C SER A 112 -20.07 36.67 15.63
N LYS A 113 -20.38 35.51 16.24
CA LYS A 113 -20.11 34.19 15.67
C LYS A 113 -21.16 33.75 14.65
N ILE A 114 -22.38 34.28 14.73
CA ILE A 114 -23.47 33.92 13.83
C ILE A 114 -24.15 35.21 13.34
N PRO A 115 -23.86 35.65 12.10
CA PRO A 115 -24.49 36.81 11.49
C PRO A 115 -26.02 36.71 11.51
N GLY A 116 -26.69 37.81 11.85
CA GLY A 116 -28.15 37.92 11.85
C GLY A 116 -28.85 37.58 13.16
N LEU A 117 -28.23 36.82 14.08
CA LEU A 117 -28.88 36.48 15.37
C LEU A 117 -29.20 37.71 16.22
N GLY A 118 -28.34 38.73 16.20
CA GLY A 118 -28.55 39.95 16.98
C GLY A 118 -29.75 40.81 16.56
N LEU A 119 -30.33 40.52 15.40
CA LEU A 119 -31.51 41.22 14.88
C LEU A 119 -32.83 40.60 15.37
N LEU A 120 -32.78 39.40 15.94
CA LEU A 120 -33.96 38.67 16.39
C LEU A 120 -34.43 39.17 17.77
N LYS A 121 -35.74 39.12 17.98
CA LYS A 121 -36.42 39.44 19.24
C LYS A 121 -36.80 38.17 19.98
N MET A 122 -37.04 38.28 21.28
CA MET A 122 -37.53 37.15 22.06
C MET A 122 -38.82 36.59 21.45
N GLY A 123 -38.86 35.27 21.26
CA GLY A 123 -39.97 34.60 20.60
C GLY A 123 -39.75 34.31 19.12
N ASP A 124 -38.83 35.02 18.45
CA ASP A 124 -38.52 34.76 17.04
C ASP A 124 -37.95 33.36 16.85
N ARG A 125 -38.41 32.68 15.78
CA ARG A 125 -38.01 31.32 15.43
C ARG A 125 -37.03 31.36 14.27
N PHE A 126 -36.02 30.49 14.27
CA PHE A 126 -35.01 30.43 13.22
C PHE A 126 -34.38 29.05 13.09
N ASP A 127 -33.70 28.81 11.97
CA ASP A 127 -32.84 27.64 11.73
C ASP A 127 -31.37 28.08 11.61
N LEU A 128 -30.43 27.19 11.95
CA LEU A 128 -29.00 27.40 11.76
C LEU A 128 -28.43 26.40 10.75
N LEU A 129 -27.73 26.93 9.75
CA LEU A 129 -27.08 26.17 8.68
C LEU A 129 -25.57 26.40 8.72
N ALA A 130 -24.74 25.37 8.51
CA ALA A 130 -23.29 25.53 8.37
C ALA A 130 -22.79 25.07 7.00
N GLY A 131 -21.80 25.78 6.46
CA GLY A 131 -21.04 25.32 5.30
C GLY A 131 -20.18 24.08 5.60
N LEU A 132 -19.98 23.24 4.59
CA LEU A 132 -18.95 22.20 4.62
C LEU A 132 -17.53 22.79 4.51
N PRO A 133 -16.48 22.09 5.00
CA PRO A 133 -15.09 22.51 4.85
C PRO A 133 -14.70 22.66 3.37
N GLU A 134 -13.76 23.55 3.05
CA GLU A 134 -13.23 23.70 1.68
C GLU A 134 -12.62 22.38 1.14
N GLU A 135 -12.05 21.54 2.01
CA GLU A 135 -11.54 20.21 1.65
C GLU A 135 -12.64 19.27 1.11
N ALA A 136 -13.88 19.40 1.60
CA ALA A 136 -15.04 18.65 1.09
C ALA A 136 -15.64 19.26 -0.20
N GLN A 137 -15.22 20.47 -0.59
CA GLN A 137 -15.60 21.08 -1.87
C GLN A 137 -14.63 20.69 -2.99
N GLY A 138 -13.37 20.38 -2.67
CA GLY A 138 -12.36 19.91 -3.63
C GLY A 138 -12.60 18.50 -4.19
N GLU A 139 -13.37 17.67 -3.47
CA GLU A 139 -13.68 16.28 -3.85
C GLU A 139 -15.12 16.09 -4.36
N GLN A 140 -15.74 17.09 -4.99
CA GLN A 140 -16.97 16.86 -5.75
C GLN A 140 -16.68 16.16 -7.09
N GLU A 141 -15.92 15.06 -7.05
CA GLU A 141 -16.03 14.05 -8.09
C GLU A 141 -17.40 13.37 -7.95
N ALA A 142 -18.01 12.99 -9.08
CA ALA A 142 -19.31 12.36 -9.06
C ALA A 142 -19.22 10.98 -8.37
N GLU A 143 -19.56 10.95 -7.08
CA GLU A 143 -19.45 9.74 -6.25
C GLU A 143 -20.42 8.66 -6.77
N PHE A 144 -19.88 7.48 -7.06
CA PHE A 144 -20.64 6.37 -7.66
C PHE A 144 -21.89 6.01 -6.84
N GLY A 145 -21.76 5.94 -5.51
CA GLY A 145 -22.88 5.63 -4.62
C GLY A 145 -24.05 6.61 -4.73
N LEU A 146 -23.78 7.90 -4.96
CA LEU A 146 -24.83 8.91 -5.19
C LEU A 146 -25.44 8.77 -6.59
N LEU A 147 -24.61 8.57 -7.62
CA LEU A 147 -25.06 8.35 -9.00
C LEU A 147 -25.93 7.10 -9.14
N ALA A 148 -25.61 6.05 -8.38
CA ALA A 148 -26.40 4.81 -8.32
C ALA A 148 -27.73 4.96 -7.55
N GLY A 149 -28.04 6.18 -7.07
CA GLY A 149 -29.29 6.49 -6.38
C GLY A 149 -29.28 6.21 -4.88
N GLY A 150 -28.09 6.08 -4.28
CA GLY A 150 -27.89 5.88 -2.86
C GLY A 150 -27.97 7.18 -2.08
N VAL A 151 -28.36 7.06 -0.81
CA VAL A 151 -28.36 8.17 0.15
C VAL A 151 -27.15 8.02 1.06
N LYS A 152 -26.24 9.00 1.04
CA LYS A 152 -25.10 9.06 1.96
C LYS A 152 -25.60 9.43 3.35
N VAL A 153 -25.20 8.67 4.37
CA VAL A 153 -25.62 8.88 5.77
C VAL A 153 -24.39 9.00 6.66
N ARG A 154 -24.41 9.93 7.63
CA ARG A 154 -23.39 10.10 8.68
C ARG A 154 -24.10 10.31 10.02
N GLY A 155 -23.70 9.60 11.09
CA GLY A 155 -24.40 9.63 12.37
C GLY A 155 -25.91 9.31 12.28
N GLY A 156 -26.31 8.43 11.36
CA GLY A 156 -27.73 8.05 11.14
C GLY A 156 -28.61 9.13 10.47
N LYS A 157 -28.02 10.24 9.99
CA LYS A 157 -28.73 11.31 9.29
C LYS A 157 -28.25 11.42 7.83
N PRO A 158 -29.15 11.58 6.84
CA PRO A 158 -28.77 11.83 5.45
C PRO A 158 -27.90 13.09 5.33
N ILE A 159 -26.82 13.03 4.55
CA ILE A 159 -26.02 14.19 4.21
C ILE A 159 -26.62 14.80 2.93
N PRO A 160 -27.17 16.02 2.98
CA PRO A 160 -27.65 16.69 1.77
C PRO A 160 -26.45 17.03 0.86
N VAL A 161 -26.63 16.78 -0.44
CA VAL A 161 -25.62 16.98 -1.51
C VAL A 161 -25.27 18.47 -1.71
N SER A 162 -26.04 19.40 -1.12
CA SER A 162 -25.98 20.83 -1.39
C SER A 162 -24.86 21.61 -0.66
N GLY A 163 -23.88 20.95 -0.05
CA GLY A 163 -22.75 21.64 0.61
C GLY A 163 -23.09 22.41 1.90
N VAL A 164 -24.33 22.28 2.39
CA VAL A 164 -24.87 23.00 3.54
C VAL A 164 -25.51 22.02 4.52
N ARG A 165 -25.10 22.07 5.80
CA ARG A 165 -25.57 21.20 6.89
C ARG A 165 -26.55 21.95 7.79
N LEU A 166 -27.74 21.40 8.02
CA LEU A 166 -28.65 21.86 9.06
C LEU A 166 -28.09 21.49 10.44
N LEU A 167 -27.82 22.49 11.28
CA LEU A 167 -27.29 22.31 12.64
C LEU A 167 -28.38 22.32 13.69
N VAL A 168 -29.31 23.26 13.55
CA VAL A 168 -30.37 23.51 14.52
C VAL A 168 -31.65 23.82 13.76
N GLN A 169 -32.73 23.15 14.15
CA GLN A 169 -34.04 23.36 13.59
C GLN A 169 -34.96 24.02 14.61
N ASP A 170 -35.69 25.04 14.17
CA ASP A 170 -36.78 25.65 14.91
C ASP A 170 -36.36 26.25 16.26
N ALA A 171 -35.12 26.74 16.33
CA ALA A 171 -34.59 27.46 17.49
C ALA A 171 -35.44 28.67 17.81
N GLN A 172 -35.47 29.05 19.09
CA GLN A 172 -36.18 30.23 19.54
C GLN A 172 -35.23 31.20 20.23
N MET A 173 -35.34 32.48 19.89
CA MET A 173 -34.61 33.54 20.56
C MET A 173 -35.17 33.76 21.97
N VAL A 174 -34.31 33.76 23.00
CA VAL A 174 -34.70 33.95 24.40
C VAL A 174 -34.37 35.37 24.86
N ALA A 175 -33.10 35.75 24.81
CA ALA A 175 -32.65 37.07 25.23
C ALA A 175 -31.25 37.39 24.71
N ILE A 176 -30.86 38.66 24.80
CA ILE A 176 -29.51 39.13 24.53
C ILE A 176 -28.97 39.77 25.79
N THR A 177 -27.75 39.42 26.18
CA THR A 177 -27.08 39.92 27.38
C THR A 177 -25.75 40.59 27.02
N ARG A 178 -25.43 41.68 27.72
CA ARG A 178 -24.10 42.32 27.69
C ARG A 178 -23.70 42.64 29.13
N GLY A 179 -22.77 41.86 29.68
CA GLY A 179 -22.42 41.96 31.09
C GLY A 179 -23.61 41.66 32.01
N ARG A 180 -24.08 42.68 32.76
CA ARG A 180 -25.26 42.57 33.64
C ARG A 180 -26.58 43.02 32.97
N ASP A 181 -26.49 43.66 31.81
CA ASP A 181 -27.64 44.17 31.09
C ASP A 181 -28.24 43.09 30.18
N MET A 182 -29.57 43.06 30.08
CA MET A 182 -30.32 42.10 29.28
C MET A 182 -31.44 42.80 28.53
N THR A 183 -31.66 42.40 27.28
CA THR A 183 -32.80 42.86 26.46
C THR A 183 -33.45 41.70 25.70
N THR A 184 -34.74 41.84 25.44
CA THR A 184 -35.54 40.91 24.62
C THR A 184 -35.97 41.54 23.29
N GLN A 185 -35.58 42.78 23.03
CA GLN A 185 -35.99 43.58 21.86
C GLN A 185 -34.89 43.72 20.79
N GLY A 186 -33.79 42.96 20.88
CA GLY A 186 -32.66 42.99 19.95
C GLY A 186 -31.47 43.83 20.43
N VAL A 187 -30.29 43.66 19.79
CA VAL A 187 -29.00 44.22 20.27
C VAL A 187 -29.00 45.75 20.37
N MET A 188 -29.73 46.44 19.49
CA MET A 188 -29.76 47.92 19.45
C MET A 188 -30.43 48.56 20.68
N ASN A 189 -31.13 47.77 21.50
CA ASN A 189 -31.78 48.23 22.73
C ASN A 189 -30.92 47.98 23.99
N LEU A 190 -29.66 47.56 23.82
CA LEU A 190 -28.69 47.51 24.93
C LEU A 190 -28.02 48.89 25.08
N PRO A 191 -27.84 49.40 26.31
CA PRO A 191 -27.09 50.63 26.52
C PRO A 191 -25.67 50.49 25.93
N GLU A 192 -25.22 51.49 25.17
CA GLU A 192 -23.82 51.62 24.79
C GLU A 192 -22.99 51.82 26.06
N SER A 193 -21.94 51.02 26.24
CA SER A 193 -21.04 51.21 27.36
C SER A 193 -20.40 52.59 27.26
N SER A 194 -20.74 53.48 28.20
CA SER A 194 -20.10 54.78 28.31
C SER A 194 -18.57 54.62 28.48
N ILE A 195 -17.83 55.55 27.87
CA ILE A 195 -16.39 55.56 27.52
C ILE A 195 -15.38 55.39 28.70
N ARG A 196 -15.77 54.93 29.90
CA ARG A 196 -14.90 54.92 31.09
C ARG A 196 -14.69 53.58 31.82
N SER A 197 -15.05 52.44 31.24
CA SER A 197 -14.70 51.14 31.81
C SER A 197 -13.63 50.43 30.98
N ARG A 198 -12.39 50.48 31.46
CA ARG A 198 -11.18 49.89 30.86
C ARG A 198 -11.01 48.39 31.15
N SER A 199 -12.10 47.63 31.26
CA SER A 199 -12.05 46.19 31.51
C SER A 199 -13.10 45.47 30.66
N GLN A 200 -12.60 44.75 29.65
CA GLN A 200 -13.31 43.82 28.76
C GLN A 200 -14.55 44.37 28.07
N ASP A 201 -14.37 44.76 26.81
CA ASP A 201 -15.42 44.95 25.83
C ASP A 201 -16.16 43.61 25.63
N GLY A 202 -17.16 43.36 26.47
CA GLY A 202 -17.90 42.11 26.49
C GLY A 202 -18.80 42.03 25.26
N ALA A 203 -18.40 41.23 24.27
CA ALA A 203 -19.26 40.91 23.14
C ALA A 203 -20.64 40.46 23.66
N ALA A 204 -21.70 40.96 23.01
CA ALA A 204 -23.06 40.60 23.42
C ALA A 204 -23.25 39.08 23.28
N GLN A 205 -23.74 38.45 24.33
CA GLN A 205 -24.12 37.05 24.31
C GLN A 205 -25.61 36.94 23.96
N ILE A 206 -25.92 35.98 23.11
CA ILE A 206 -27.27 35.68 22.69
C ILE A 206 -27.64 34.33 23.29
N THR A 207 -28.74 34.31 24.04
CA THR A 207 -29.33 33.08 24.56
C THR A 207 -30.40 32.60 23.59
N ILE A 208 -30.20 31.40 23.07
CA ILE A 208 -31.12 30.71 22.16
C ILE A 208 -31.64 29.43 22.82
N ALA A 209 -32.85 29.01 22.48
CA ALA A 209 -33.42 27.75 22.91
C ALA A 209 -33.43 26.75 21.75
N ILE A 210 -32.74 25.63 21.94
CA ILE A 210 -32.54 24.56 20.94
C ILE A 210 -32.92 23.20 21.53
N ASP A 211 -33.07 22.18 20.67
CA ASP A 211 -33.32 20.82 21.15
C ASP A 211 -32.03 20.20 21.71
N ALA A 212 -32.15 19.33 22.73
CA ALA A 212 -30.99 18.78 23.44
C ALA A 212 -30.02 18.00 22.53
N GLU A 213 -30.54 17.33 21.49
CA GLU A 213 -29.74 16.57 20.51
C GLU A 213 -28.93 17.48 19.57
N GLU A 214 -29.27 18.76 19.46
CA GLU A 214 -28.66 19.72 18.53
C GLU A 214 -27.52 20.52 19.14
N ALA A 215 -27.40 20.52 20.47
CA ALA A 215 -26.35 21.23 21.20
C ALA A 215 -24.93 20.77 20.81
N VAL A 216 -24.74 19.45 20.63
CA VAL A 216 -23.43 18.88 20.28
C VAL A 216 -23.00 19.26 18.85
N PRO A 217 -23.81 19.05 17.78
CA PRO A 217 -23.48 19.51 16.44
C PRO A 217 -23.18 21.00 16.32
N LEU A 218 -23.96 21.85 17.02
CA LEU A 218 -23.75 23.29 17.03
C LEU A 218 -22.40 23.67 17.67
N THR A 219 -22.08 23.06 18.81
CA THR A 219 -20.82 23.30 19.53
C THR A 219 -19.61 22.90 18.67
N GLN A 220 -19.68 21.75 18.00
CA GLN A 220 -18.63 21.29 17.09
C GLN A 220 -18.43 22.25 15.92
N ALA A 221 -19.51 22.73 15.30
CA ALA A 221 -19.42 23.67 14.18
C ALA A 221 -18.83 25.02 14.60
N LEU A 222 -19.19 25.53 15.78
CA LEU A 222 -18.63 26.76 16.35
C LEU A 222 -17.13 26.61 16.69
N ALA A 223 -16.74 25.49 17.29
CA ALA A 223 -15.34 25.20 17.63
C ALA A 223 -14.45 25.07 16.38
N ALA A 224 -14.99 24.46 15.32
CA ALA A 224 -14.33 24.34 14.02
C ALA A 224 -14.31 25.65 13.21
N GLY A 225 -14.81 26.77 13.75
CA GLY A 225 -14.81 28.07 13.07
C GLY A 225 -15.63 28.09 11.78
N ARG A 226 -16.64 27.22 11.64
CA ARG A 226 -17.43 27.12 10.40
C ARG A 226 -18.28 28.36 10.19
N MET A 227 -18.48 28.73 8.93
CA MET A 227 -19.47 29.75 8.55
C MET A 227 -20.88 29.22 8.86
N ILE A 228 -21.57 29.85 9.82
CA ILE A 228 -22.93 29.52 10.22
C ILE A 228 -23.87 30.64 9.75
N HIS A 229 -24.92 30.27 9.02
CA HIS A 229 -25.98 31.16 8.55
C HIS A 229 -27.23 30.98 9.41
N CYS A 230 -27.80 32.10 9.87
CA CYS A 230 -29.10 32.14 10.53
C CYS A 230 -30.22 32.39 9.52
N VAL A 231 -31.25 31.55 9.53
CA VAL A 231 -32.44 31.68 8.67
C VAL A 231 -33.66 31.92 9.54
N ALA A 232 -34.18 33.15 9.55
CA ALA A 232 -35.38 33.50 10.32
C ALA A 232 -36.64 32.85 9.72
N LYS A 233 -37.51 32.31 10.57
CA LYS A 233 -38.81 31.74 10.19
C LYS A 233 -39.91 32.79 10.21
N SER A 234 -40.91 32.58 9.37
CA SER A 234 -42.11 33.42 9.34
C SER A 234 -42.87 33.37 10.67
N GLY A 235 -43.31 34.53 11.17
CA GLY A 235 -44.12 34.66 12.40
C GLY A 235 -45.59 34.24 12.25
N ARG A 236 -45.99 33.65 11.12
CA ARG A 236 -47.30 33.03 10.97
C ARG A 236 -47.21 31.62 11.56
N GLY A 237 -48.12 31.29 12.50
CA GLY A 237 -48.12 30.03 13.25
C GLY A 237 -47.91 28.81 12.35
N PRO A 238 -47.36 27.71 12.89
CA PRO A 238 -46.81 26.63 12.08
C PRO A 238 -47.86 26.16 11.08
N THR A 239 -47.65 26.45 9.80
CA THR A 239 -48.28 25.65 8.76
C THR A 239 -47.86 24.23 9.06
N LYS A 240 -48.83 23.33 9.21
CA LYS A 240 -48.62 21.88 9.24
C LYS A 240 -48.08 21.39 7.89
N THR A 241 -47.04 22.01 7.37
CA THR A 241 -46.16 21.47 6.35
C THR A 241 -45.20 20.56 7.10
N GLY A 242 -45.63 19.30 7.23
CA GLY A 242 -44.87 18.27 7.91
C GLY A 242 -43.47 18.15 7.33
N ALA A 243 -42.52 17.92 8.23
CA ALA A 243 -41.41 16.98 8.07
C ALA A 243 -40.91 16.77 6.62
N SER A 244 -40.56 17.85 5.92
CA SER A 244 -39.89 17.77 4.63
C SER A 244 -38.40 17.57 4.90
N GLY A 245 -37.92 16.33 4.79
CA GLY A 245 -36.49 16.04 4.71
C GLY A 245 -35.95 14.91 5.58
N ARG A 246 -36.76 14.23 6.41
CA ARG A 246 -36.38 12.88 6.85
C ARG A 246 -36.58 11.96 5.65
N ALA A 247 -35.57 11.86 4.77
CA ALA A 247 -35.46 10.69 3.91
C ALA A 247 -35.52 9.49 4.85
N LYS A 248 -36.63 8.75 4.81
CA LYS A 248 -36.84 7.61 5.68
C LYS A 248 -35.79 6.57 5.28
N ILE A 249 -34.72 6.48 6.07
CA ILE A 249 -33.74 5.37 6.01
C ILE A 249 -34.44 4.03 6.32
N ALA A 250 -35.63 4.09 6.96
CA ALA A 250 -36.47 2.93 7.22
C ALA A 250 -36.80 2.16 5.92
N GLY A 251 -36.27 0.94 5.82
CA GLY A 251 -36.45 0.05 4.66
C GLY A 251 -35.32 0.09 3.62
N MET A 252 -34.30 0.94 3.80
CA MET A 252 -33.12 0.97 2.94
C MET A 252 -32.03 0.02 3.45
N ILE A 253 -31.24 -0.53 2.53
CA ILE A 253 -30.17 -1.48 2.82
C ILE A 253 -28.81 -0.76 2.76
N PRO A 254 -27.95 -0.90 3.77
CA PRO A 254 -26.63 -0.27 3.81
C PRO A 254 -25.59 -1.03 2.98
N PHE A 255 -24.73 -0.28 2.29
CA PHE A 255 -23.53 -0.80 1.65
C PHE A 255 -22.30 0.05 2.03
N PRO A 256 -21.20 -0.58 2.49
CA PRO A 256 -19.95 0.11 2.71
C PRO A 256 -19.35 0.59 1.38
N ALA A 257 -18.67 1.73 1.43
CA ALA A 257 -18.02 2.32 0.26
C ALA A 257 -16.63 2.89 0.62
N THR A 258 -15.80 3.06 -0.40
CA THR A 258 -14.50 3.72 -0.25
C THR A 258 -14.65 5.16 0.20
N SER A 259 -13.85 5.58 1.18
CA SER A 259 -13.77 6.98 1.61
C SER A 259 -12.86 7.81 0.71
N ARG A 260 -11.83 7.17 0.13
CA ARG A 260 -10.81 7.74 -0.76
C ARG A 260 -10.57 6.85 -1.98
N ALA A 261 -9.86 7.36 -2.98
CA ALA A 261 -9.42 6.54 -4.10
C ALA A 261 -8.42 5.45 -3.64
N VAL A 262 -8.56 4.24 -4.18
CA VAL A 262 -7.69 3.09 -3.89
C VAL A 262 -7.07 2.60 -5.19
N LYS A 263 -5.75 2.43 -5.21
CA LYS A 263 -5.02 1.94 -6.39
C LYS A 263 -5.17 0.45 -6.60
N ALA A 264 -5.13 0.02 -7.86
CA ALA A 264 -5.12 -1.39 -8.24
C ALA A 264 -4.08 -2.18 -7.42
N PHE A 265 -4.43 -3.41 -7.07
CA PHE A 265 -3.59 -4.35 -6.34
C PHE A 265 -3.22 -3.91 -4.91
N THR A 266 -3.91 -2.90 -4.39
CA THR A 266 -3.78 -2.46 -3.00
C THR A 266 -4.72 -3.24 -2.09
N ARG A 267 -4.23 -3.61 -0.91
CA ARG A 267 -5.04 -4.26 0.12
C ARG A 267 -5.93 -3.24 0.82
N LEU A 268 -7.23 -3.51 0.87
CA LEU A 268 -8.21 -2.70 1.57
C LEU A 268 -7.99 -2.77 3.08
N THR A 269 -7.92 -1.59 3.69
CA THR A 269 -7.81 -1.40 5.12
C THR A 269 -9.06 -0.73 5.67
N ALA A 270 -9.19 -0.68 7.00
CA ALA A 270 -10.28 0.05 7.64
C ALA A 270 -10.26 1.55 7.31
N GLU A 271 -9.06 2.13 7.13
CA GLU A 271 -8.90 3.55 6.78
C GLU A 271 -9.45 3.88 5.39
N ASP A 272 -9.39 2.94 4.45
CA ASP A 272 -9.89 3.15 3.08
C ASP A 272 -11.42 3.18 3.01
N LEU A 273 -12.10 2.72 4.06
CA LEU A 273 -13.56 2.69 4.19
C LEU A 273 -14.07 3.68 5.24
N ALA A 274 -13.20 4.15 6.14
CA ALA A 274 -13.54 5.10 7.19
C ALA A 274 -13.49 6.54 6.65
N ASP A 275 -14.49 7.33 7.02
CA ASP A 275 -14.56 8.75 6.72
C ASP A 275 -13.44 9.49 7.47
N PRO A 276 -12.60 10.30 6.79
CA PRO A 276 -11.41 10.91 7.40
C PRO A 276 -11.74 11.89 8.54
N ASP A 277 -12.92 12.52 8.51
CA ASP A 277 -13.32 13.49 9.54
C ASP A 277 -13.75 12.82 10.84
N THR A 278 -14.46 11.69 10.73
CA THR A 278 -15.21 11.09 11.84
C THR A 278 -14.69 9.73 12.25
N GLY A 279 -13.90 9.06 11.41
CA GLY A 279 -13.53 7.66 11.57
C GLY A 279 -14.71 6.69 11.43
N GLU A 280 -15.91 7.17 11.10
CA GLU A 280 -17.08 6.32 10.89
C GLU A 280 -17.00 5.63 9.53
N LEU A 281 -17.55 4.42 9.44
CA LEU A 281 -17.66 3.70 8.17
C LEU A 281 -18.51 4.49 7.16
N ARG A 282 -17.93 4.79 6.00
CA ARG A 282 -18.66 5.44 4.91
C ARG A 282 -19.67 4.47 4.31
N THR A 283 -20.95 4.78 4.46
CA THR A 283 -22.06 3.90 4.09
C THR A 283 -23.09 4.63 3.24
N TYR A 284 -23.53 3.98 2.17
CA TYR A 284 -24.67 4.41 1.36
C TYR A 284 -25.86 3.51 1.61
N PHE A 285 -27.04 4.11 1.64
CA PHE A 285 -28.30 3.41 1.82
C PHE A 285 -29.09 3.41 0.52
N PHE A 286 -29.52 2.24 0.08
CA PHE A 286 -30.25 2.04 -1.17
C PHE A 286 -31.64 1.46 -0.92
N PRO A 287 -32.64 1.86 -1.71
CA PRO A 287 -33.92 1.16 -1.71
C PRO A 287 -33.76 -0.22 -2.38
N PRO A 288 -34.51 -1.26 -1.96
CA PRO A 288 -34.30 -2.64 -2.41
C PRO A 288 -34.34 -2.86 -3.93
N ASP A 289 -35.11 -2.03 -4.66
CA ASP A 289 -35.27 -2.07 -6.11
C ASP A 289 -34.05 -1.55 -6.89
N LYS A 290 -33.10 -0.86 -6.22
CA LYS A 290 -31.90 -0.27 -6.84
C LYS A 290 -30.60 -0.99 -6.50
N ILE A 291 -30.68 -2.09 -5.75
CA ILE A 291 -29.52 -2.86 -5.32
C ILE A 291 -29.12 -3.81 -6.44
N GLN A 292 -27.82 -3.92 -6.69
CA GLN A 292 -27.28 -4.97 -7.55
C GLN A 292 -26.98 -6.21 -6.70
N GLU A 293 -27.40 -7.39 -7.15
CA GLU A 293 -27.29 -8.64 -6.38
C GLU A 293 -25.86 -8.99 -5.97
N ALA A 294 -24.86 -8.52 -6.72
CA ALA A 294 -23.45 -8.80 -6.47
C ALA A 294 -22.78 -7.83 -5.48
N TRP A 295 -23.47 -6.84 -4.92
CA TRP A 295 -22.84 -5.89 -4.01
C TRP A 295 -22.50 -6.50 -2.65
N ILE A 296 -21.32 -6.16 -2.14
CA ILE A 296 -20.82 -6.66 -0.86
C ILE A 296 -21.30 -5.72 0.25
N GLY A 297 -22.24 -6.20 1.07
CA GLY A 297 -22.83 -5.43 2.18
C GLY A 297 -22.02 -5.48 3.48
N SER A 298 -21.10 -6.42 3.64
CA SER A 298 -20.34 -6.60 4.89
C SER A 298 -18.92 -6.05 4.79
N VAL A 299 -18.51 -5.26 5.78
CA VAL A 299 -17.15 -4.72 5.89
C VAL A 299 -16.12 -5.84 6.13
N THR A 300 -16.48 -6.89 6.86
CA THR A 300 -15.58 -8.03 7.13
C THR A 300 -15.16 -8.73 5.85
N ASP A 301 -16.00 -8.68 4.83
CA ASP A 301 -15.78 -9.36 3.56
C ASP A 301 -14.92 -8.50 2.61
N LEU A 302 -14.68 -7.24 2.98
CA LEU A 302 -13.84 -6.28 2.26
C LEU A 302 -12.46 -6.10 2.90
N ILE A 303 -12.39 -5.97 4.23
CA ILE A 303 -11.12 -5.72 4.91
C ILE A 303 -10.13 -6.85 4.62
N GLY A 304 -8.92 -6.47 4.21
CA GLY A 304 -7.87 -7.41 3.86
C GLY A 304 -7.99 -7.99 2.45
N ARG A 305 -9.07 -7.74 1.69
CA ARG A 305 -9.13 -8.07 0.26
C ARG A 305 -8.31 -7.08 -0.54
N VAL A 306 -7.96 -7.46 -1.76
CA VAL A 306 -7.16 -6.64 -2.67
C VAL A 306 -8.02 -6.21 -3.83
N VAL A 307 -7.93 -4.95 -4.25
CA VAL A 307 -8.70 -4.45 -5.40
C VAL A 307 -8.03 -4.87 -6.72
N ALA A 308 -8.82 -5.25 -7.72
CA ALA A 308 -8.31 -5.68 -9.03
C ALA A 308 -7.99 -4.51 -9.98
N ARG A 309 -8.48 -3.31 -9.66
CA ARG A 309 -8.35 -2.09 -10.48
C ARG A 309 -8.35 -0.85 -9.61
N ASP A 310 -8.02 0.29 -10.20
CA ASP A 310 -8.19 1.59 -9.55
C ASP A 310 -9.68 1.83 -9.23
N ILE A 311 -9.95 2.21 -7.99
CA ILE A 311 -11.28 2.47 -7.44
C ILE A 311 -11.36 3.92 -6.99
N SER A 312 -12.40 4.64 -7.38
CA SER A 312 -12.66 6.03 -6.95
C SER A 312 -13.32 6.09 -5.57
N ALA A 313 -13.40 7.28 -4.99
CA ALA A 313 -14.12 7.49 -3.73
C ALA A 313 -15.64 7.27 -3.91
N GLY A 314 -16.29 6.75 -2.87
CA GLY A 314 -17.72 6.47 -2.87
C GLY A 314 -18.13 5.25 -3.70
N PHE A 315 -17.18 4.38 -4.06
CA PHE A 315 -17.44 3.17 -4.84
C PHE A 315 -17.97 2.03 -3.95
N ILE A 316 -18.90 1.23 -4.49
CA ILE A 316 -19.49 0.08 -3.81
C ILE A 316 -18.98 -1.19 -4.48
N PHE A 317 -18.43 -2.09 -3.69
CA PHE A 317 -17.71 -3.24 -4.19
C PHE A 317 -18.64 -4.37 -4.63
N SER A 318 -18.24 -5.05 -5.69
CA SER A 318 -18.69 -6.39 -6.07
C SER A 318 -17.52 -7.38 -6.04
N PRO A 319 -17.76 -8.70 -5.99
CA PRO A 319 -16.69 -9.70 -6.05
C PRO A 319 -15.76 -9.55 -7.27
N GLY A 320 -16.27 -9.06 -8.41
CA GLY A 320 -15.48 -8.84 -9.62
C GLY A 320 -14.53 -7.63 -9.54
N ASP A 321 -14.69 -6.75 -8.54
CA ASP A 321 -13.79 -5.63 -8.28
C ASP A 321 -12.58 -6.03 -7.43
N LEU A 322 -12.62 -7.23 -6.85
CA LEU A 322 -11.58 -7.75 -5.98
C LEU A 322 -10.72 -8.76 -6.74
N ALA A 323 -9.42 -8.71 -6.49
CA ALA A 323 -8.48 -9.66 -7.03
C ALA A 323 -8.78 -11.07 -6.50
N THR A 324 -8.57 -12.08 -7.35
CA THR A 324 -8.58 -13.49 -6.94
C THR A 324 -7.40 -13.77 -6.02
N GLY A 325 -7.51 -14.77 -5.15
CA GLY A 325 -6.51 -15.01 -4.10
C GLY A 325 -5.11 -15.36 -4.62
N ASP A 326 -5.04 -15.92 -5.82
CA ASP A 326 -3.85 -16.31 -6.58
C ASP A 326 -3.28 -15.17 -7.46
N ALA A 327 -3.85 -13.97 -7.43
CA ALA A 327 -3.31 -12.82 -8.12
C ALA A 327 -2.10 -12.23 -7.37
N LEU A 328 -1.10 -11.80 -8.14
CA LEU A 328 0.04 -11.05 -7.60
C LEU A 328 -0.36 -9.63 -7.19
N ILE A 329 0.15 -9.15 -6.06
CA ILE A 329 -0.11 -7.77 -5.59
C ILE A 329 1.00 -6.78 -5.90
N LYS A 330 2.14 -7.28 -6.37
CA LYS A 330 3.31 -6.51 -6.81
C LYS A 330 4.07 -7.29 -7.87
N ASP A 331 4.98 -6.62 -8.56
CA ASP A 331 5.80 -7.25 -9.59
C ASP A 331 6.73 -8.32 -8.99
N VAL A 332 6.84 -9.44 -9.69
CA VAL A 332 7.70 -10.56 -9.32
C VAL A 332 8.73 -10.77 -10.42
N LYS A 333 10.00 -10.84 -10.04
CA LYS A 333 11.10 -11.07 -10.99
C LYS A 333 11.27 -12.55 -11.30
N LYS A 334 11.82 -12.82 -12.47
CA LYS A 334 12.24 -14.15 -12.91
C LYS A 334 13.14 -14.78 -11.86
N PHE A 335 12.87 -16.04 -11.52
CA PHE A 335 13.57 -16.82 -10.51
C PHE A 335 13.42 -16.33 -9.05
N GLN A 336 12.52 -15.37 -8.80
CA GLN A 336 12.13 -15.00 -7.45
C GLN A 336 11.22 -16.07 -6.85
N ARG A 337 11.44 -16.37 -5.56
CA ARG A 337 10.57 -17.26 -4.78
C ARG A 337 9.36 -16.48 -4.29
N LEU A 338 8.16 -17.01 -4.53
CA LEU A 338 6.90 -16.42 -4.10
C LEU A 338 6.74 -16.54 -2.58
N THR A 339 6.31 -15.46 -1.96
CA THR A 339 6.04 -15.31 -0.53
C THR A 339 4.58 -14.97 -0.28
N SER A 340 4.13 -15.00 0.98
CA SER A 340 2.77 -14.55 1.34
C SER A 340 2.51 -13.11 0.90
N ASP A 341 3.54 -12.26 0.91
CA ASP A 341 3.39 -10.83 0.65
C ASP A 341 3.34 -10.50 -0.84
N ASP A 342 3.43 -11.53 -1.70
CA ASP A 342 3.33 -11.39 -3.14
C ASP A 342 1.89 -11.68 -3.62
N LEU A 343 1.04 -12.30 -2.79
CA LEU A 343 -0.27 -12.83 -3.17
C LEU A 343 -1.43 -12.07 -2.52
N ALA A 344 -2.55 -11.98 -3.24
CA ALA A 344 -3.74 -11.28 -2.78
C ALA A 344 -4.38 -11.95 -1.54
N ASP A 345 -4.53 -13.28 -1.57
CA ASP A 345 -4.94 -14.08 -0.41
C ASP A 345 -4.04 -15.30 -0.22
N PRO A 346 -3.03 -15.19 0.67
CA PRO A 346 -2.07 -16.27 0.96
C PRO A 346 -2.71 -17.55 1.48
N LYS A 347 -3.90 -17.48 2.10
CA LYS A 347 -4.56 -18.66 2.66
C LYS A 347 -5.12 -19.53 1.54
N SER A 348 -5.82 -18.91 0.59
CA SER A 348 -6.36 -19.60 -0.58
C SER A 348 -5.27 -20.06 -1.56
N ALA A 349 -4.18 -19.31 -1.67
CA ALA A 349 -3.11 -19.51 -2.64
C ALA A 349 -1.84 -20.16 -2.04
N SER A 350 -1.99 -20.83 -0.89
CA SER A 350 -0.88 -21.41 -0.12
C SER A 350 0.00 -22.39 -0.91
N GLN A 351 -0.57 -23.08 -1.91
CA GLN A 351 0.14 -23.99 -2.80
C GLN A 351 1.22 -23.32 -3.67
N PHE A 352 1.13 -22.00 -3.89
CA PHE A 352 2.10 -21.24 -4.68
C PHE A 352 3.21 -20.64 -3.81
N ILE A 353 3.00 -20.56 -2.49
CA ILE A 353 3.99 -20.02 -1.57
C ILE A 353 5.22 -20.93 -1.55
N GLY A 354 6.40 -20.33 -1.70
CA GLY A 354 7.66 -21.04 -1.79
C GLY A 354 7.98 -21.58 -3.18
N ARG A 355 7.07 -21.51 -4.17
CA ARG A 355 7.38 -21.82 -5.57
C ARG A 355 8.17 -20.68 -6.22
N VAL A 356 8.80 -20.94 -7.36
CA VAL A 356 9.69 -19.97 -8.02
C VAL A 356 9.13 -19.54 -9.38
N ALA A 357 9.13 -18.25 -9.66
CA ALA A 357 8.64 -17.66 -10.90
C ALA A 357 9.51 -18.06 -12.11
N ALA A 358 8.87 -18.48 -13.20
CA ALA A 358 9.54 -18.86 -14.45
C ALA A 358 9.93 -17.66 -15.33
N ALA A 359 9.26 -16.52 -15.16
CA ALA A 359 9.45 -15.27 -15.90
C ALA A 359 9.21 -14.05 -14.99
N ASP A 360 9.42 -12.85 -15.53
CA ASP A 360 8.96 -11.62 -14.90
C ASP A 360 7.43 -11.53 -15.03
N PHE A 361 6.74 -11.20 -13.93
CA PHE A 361 5.29 -11.01 -13.89
C PHE A 361 4.95 -9.68 -13.25
N GLU A 362 3.96 -9.00 -13.82
CA GLU A 362 3.42 -7.74 -13.29
C GLU A 362 2.35 -8.01 -12.22
N ALA A 363 2.16 -7.04 -11.33
CA ALA A 363 1.04 -7.03 -10.39
C ALA A 363 -0.30 -7.26 -11.13
N GLY A 364 -1.17 -8.08 -10.53
CA GLY A 364 -2.45 -8.49 -11.09
C GLY A 364 -2.42 -9.79 -11.89
N THR A 365 -1.24 -10.31 -12.23
CA THR A 365 -1.13 -11.61 -12.91
C THR A 365 -1.68 -12.72 -12.01
N VAL A 366 -2.61 -13.52 -12.53
CA VAL A 366 -3.15 -14.70 -11.85
C VAL A 366 -2.15 -15.84 -11.98
N VAL A 367 -1.59 -16.29 -10.86
CA VAL A 367 -0.55 -17.32 -10.83
C VAL A 367 -1.17 -18.70 -11.10
N ASN A 368 -0.55 -19.46 -12.00
CA ASN A 368 -0.89 -20.85 -12.28
C ASN A 368 0.39 -21.69 -12.44
N GLU A 369 0.26 -23.00 -12.63
CA GLU A 369 1.40 -23.91 -12.75
C GLU A 369 2.35 -23.59 -13.92
N LEU A 370 1.88 -22.96 -15.00
CA LEU A 370 2.72 -22.58 -16.14
C LEU A 370 3.60 -21.37 -15.84
N HIS A 371 3.24 -20.56 -14.84
CA HIS A 371 4.01 -19.41 -14.40
C HIS A 371 5.16 -19.79 -13.44
N LEU A 372 5.21 -21.06 -13.03
CA LEU A 372 6.14 -21.55 -12.02
C LEU A 372 7.17 -22.50 -12.64
N LEU A 373 8.37 -22.47 -12.08
CA LEU A 373 9.39 -23.45 -12.42
C LEU A 373 9.00 -24.84 -11.90
N ALA A 374 9.42 -25.86 -12.66
CA ALA A 374 9.35 -27.25 -12.23
C ALA A 374 10.20 -27.45 -10.96
N PRO A 375 9.83 -28.37 -10.06
CA PRO A 375 10.54 -28.59 -8.79
C PRO A 375 12.05 -28.88 -8.95
N ASN A 376 12.43 -29.60 -10.01
CA ASN A 376 13.80 -29.96 -10.35
C ASN A 376 14.54 -28.91 -11.21
N ALA A 377 13.94 -27.75 -11.46
CA ALA A 377 14.59 -26.71 -12.24
C ALA A 377 15.63 -25.94 -11.42
N ALA A 378 16.71 -25.55 -12.10
CA ALA A 378 17.74 -24.70 -11.53
C ALA A 378 17.26 -23.25 -11.42
N VAL A 379 17.39 -22.58 -10.27
CA VAL A 379 17.04 -21.15 -10.13
C VAL A 379 18.20 -20.22 -10.50
N MET A 380 19.41 -20.77 -10.57
CA MET A 380 20.64 -20.07 -10.96
C MET A 380 21.51 -21.01 -11.80
N ALA A 381 22.47 -20.43 -12.52
CA ALA A 381 23.38 -21.23 -13.33
C ALA A 381 24.30 -22.08 -12.44
N ILE A 382 24.46 -23.37 -12.80
CA ILE A 382 25.35 -24.31 -12.10
C ILE A 382 26.44 -24.71 -13.08
N LYS A 383 27.70 -24.53 -12.70
CA LYS A 383 28.83 -24.90 -13.57
C LYS A 383 29.02 -26.41 -13.61
N ALA A 384 29.51 -26.94 -14.72
CA ALA A 384 29.81 -28.37 -14.79
C ALA A 384 30.75 -28.80 -13.67
N TYR A 385 30.55 -30.03 -13.23
CA TYR A 385 31.26 -30.66 -12.12
C TYR A 385 31.06 -29.98 -10.76
N GLN A 386 30.15 -29.01 -10.66
CA GLN A 386 29.73 -28.46 -9.39
C GLN A 386 28.68 -29.36 -8.74
N ARG A 387 28.69 -29.38 -7.40
CA ARG A 387 27.68 -30.08 -6.61
C ARG A 387 26.39 -29.27 -6.54
N ILE A 388 25.25 -29.92 -6.68
CA ILE A 388 23.94 -29.29 -6.54
C ILE A 388 23.66 -29.05 -5.05
N GLU A 389 23.44 -27.79 -4.70
CA GLU A 389 23.04 -27.35 -3.36
C GLU A 389 21.52 -27.07 -3.31
N PRO A 390 20.91 -27.05 -2.11
CA PRO A 390 19.47 -26.80 -1.97
C PRO A 390 19.00 -25.45 -2.55
N ASN A 391 19.83 -24.42 -2.46
CA ASN A 391 19.57 -23.09 -2.99
C ASN A 391 19.62 -23.01 -4.53
N HIS A 392 20.19 -24.02 -5.21
CA HIS A 392 20.22 -24.07 -6.67
C HIS A 392 18.89 -24.52 -7.27
N LEU A 393 17.98 -25.10 -6.48
CA LEU A 393 16.75 -25.74 -6.96
C LEU A 393 15.51 -24.90 -6.66
N ALA A 394 14.52 -24.97 -7.56
CA ALA A 394 13.23 -24.33 -7.36
C ALA A 394 12.51 -24.88 -6.12
N ASP A 395 12.50 -26.20 -5.96
CA ASP A 395 11.99 -26.87 -4.76
C ASP A 395 12.96 -27.97 -4.26
N PRO A 396 13.82 -27.66 -3.27
CA PRO A 396 14.76 -28.63 -2.73
C PRO A 396 14.11 -29.78 -1.97
N ILE A 397 12.86 -29.63 -1.49
CA ILE A 397 12.17 -30.67 -0.73
C ILE A 397 11.73 -31.77 -1.69
N SER A 398 11.07 -31.39 -2.78
CA SER A 398 10.61 -32.33 -3.82
C SER A 398 11.78 -32.92 -4.61
N ALA A 399 12.83 -32.12 -4.89
CA ALA A 399 13.99 -32.54 -5.66
C ALA A 399 15.16 -33.05 -4.79
N LYS A 400 14.88 -33.57 -3.59
CA LYS A 400 15.89 -34.03 -2.63
C LYS A 400 16.93 -35.02 -3.20
N LYS A 401 16.54 -35.83 -4.19
CA LYS A 401 17.42 -36.80 -4.87
C LYS A 401 18.56 -36.16 -5.68
N LEU A 402 18.39 -34.90 -6.08
CA LEU A 402 19.38 -34.15 -6.85
C LEU A 402 20.42 -33.49 -5.94
N ILE A 403 20.05 -33.17 -4.70
CA ILE A 403 20.94 -32.49 -3.76
C ILE A 403 22.16 -33.38 -3.46
N GLY A 404 23.35 -32.82 -3.62
CA GLY A 404 24.62 -33.53 -3.45
C GLY A 404 25.12 -34.26 -4.70
N ARG A 405 24.30 -34.42 -5.74
CA ARG A 405 24.74 -34.90 -7.06
C ARG A 405 25.60 -33.84 -7.75
N VAL A 406 26.38 -34.26 -8.73
CA VAL A 406 27.29 -33.38 -9.49
C VAL A 406 26.80 -33.29 -10.92
N VAL A 407 26.69 -32.08 -11.46
CA VAL A 407 26.27 -31.86 -12.85
C VAL A 407 27.39 -32.23 -13.84
N SER A 408 27.06 -32.87 -14.95
CA SER A 408 28.01 -33.28 -15.99
C SER A 408 28.33 -32.15 -16.97
N MET A 409 27.43 -31.17 -17.08
CA MET A 409 27.54 -30.00 -17.95
C MET A 409 27.05 -28.72 -17.25
N ASP A 410 27.28 -27.57 -17.88
CA ASP A 410 26.78 -26.28 -17.37
C ASP A 410 25.24 -26.29 -17.47
N VAL A 411 24.56 -26.06 -16.35
CA VAL A 411 23.11 -25.95 -16.28
C VAL A 411 22.72 -24.48 -16.27
N VAL A 412 21.83 -24.10 -17.18
CA VAL A 412 21.30 -22.73 -17.26
C VAL A 412 20.15 -22.57 -16.27
N SER A 413 20.04 -21.39 -15.65
CA SER A 413 18.90 -21.03 -14.80
C SER A 413 17.57 -21.16 -15.57
N GLY A 414 16.60 -21.83 -14.97
CA GLY A 414 15.27 -22.13 -15.50
C GLY A 414 15.15 -23.52 -16.12
N SER A 415 16.26 -24.19 -16.43
CA SER A 415 16.23 -25.53 -17.00
C SER A 415 15.96 -26.59 -15.94
N ALA A 416 15.12 -27.57 -16.28
CA ALA A 416 14.97 -28.80 -15.50
C ALA A 416 16.27 -29.60 -15.52
N ILE A 417 16.64 -30.20 -14.39
CA ILE A 417 17.78 -31.10 -14.27
C ILE A 417 17.27 -32.53 -14.28
N ASP A 418 17.75 -33.31 -15.25
CA ASP A 418 17.45 -34.73 -15.37
C ASP A 418 18.68 -35.59 -15.04
N ASP A 419 18.47 -36.91 -14.84
CA ASP A 419 19.56 -37.84 -14.50
C ASP A 419 20.66 -37.91 -15.57
N SER A 420 20.36 -37.58 -16.84
CA SER A 420 21.36 -37.49 -17.91
C SER A 420 22.35 -36.33 -17.74
N ASP A 421 21.95 -35.29 -17.01
CA ASP A 421 22.75 -34.09 -16.77
C ASP A 421 23.64 -34.25 -15.54
N LEU A 422 23.64 -35.44 -14.92
CA LEU A 422 24.35 -35.74 -13.70
C LEU A 422 25.47 -36.75 -13.94
N LEU A 423 26.54 -36.58 -13.19
CA LEU A 423 27.53 -37.63 -13.01
C LEU A 423 26.97 -38.76 -12.14
N PRO A 424 27.65 -39.93 -12.12
CA PRO A 424 27.32 -41.02 -11.21
C PRO A 424 27.23 -40.53 -9.75
N PRO A 425 26.40 -41.17 -8.91
CA PRO A 425 26.13 -40.70 -7.54
C PRO A 425 27.37 -40.50 -6.65
N ASP A 426 28.42 -41.29 -6.88
CA ASP A 426 29.66 -41.28 -6.10
C ASP A 426 30.74 -40.34 -6.68
N ALA A 427 30.42 -39.56 -7.72
CA ALA A 427 31.37 -38.64 -8.33
C ALA A 427 31.76 -37.50 -7.36
N ALA A 428 33.07 -37.24 -7.27
CA ALA A 428 33.59 -36.07 -6.57
C ALA A 428 33.20 -34.78 -7.31
N SER A 429 33.09 -33.65 -6.60
CA SER A 429 32.95 -32.35 -7.25
C SER A 429 34.28 -31.89 -7.87
N GLY A 430 34.21 -31.07 -8.91
CA GLY A 430 35.35 -30.50 -9.62
C GLY A 430 35.90 -31.41 -10.73
N ILE A 431 37.04 -31.00 -11.29
CA ILE A 431 37.70 -31.65 -12.44
C ILE A 431 37.90 -33.16 -12.21
N SER A 432 38.16 -33.60 -10.97
CA SER A 432 38.31 -35.01 -10.63
C SER A 432 37.05 -35.83 -10.91
N GLY A 433 35.85 -35.26 -10.71
CA GLY A 433 34.59 -35.93 -11.04
C GLY A 433 34.35 -36.04 -12.53
N GLY A 434 34.76 -35.03 -13.30
CA GLY A 434 34.69 -35.03 -14.76
C GLY A 434 35.73 -35.91 -15.44
N THR A 435 36.75 -36.35 -14.72
CA THR A 435 37.84 -37.17 -15.27
C THR A 435 37.37 -38.63 -15.40
N PRO A 436 37.40 -39.23 -16.61
CA PRO A 436 37.00 -40.63 -16.78
C PRO A 436 37.86 -41.60 -15.95
N PRO A 437 37.30 -42.73 -15.48
CA PRO A 437 38.04 -43.73 -14.73
C PRO A 437 39.30 -44.23 -15.46
N GLY A 438 40.40 -44.39 -14.72
CA GLY A 438 41.68 -44.85 -15.28
C GLY A 438 42.47 -43.78 -16.05
N ARG A 439 42.07 -42.51 -15.96
CA ARG A 439 42.77 -41.36 -16.56
C ARG A 439 43.20 -40.35 -15.51
N MET A 440 44.15 -39.49 -15.87
CA MET A 440 44.54 -38.31 -15.10
C MET A 440 44.20 -37.05 -15.89
N ALA A 441 43.65 -36.06 -15.21
CA ALA A 441 43.47 -34.72 -15.75
C ALA A 441 44.78 -33.94 -15.67
N ILE A 442 45.19 -33.34 -16.78
CA ILE A 442 46.30 -32.39 -16.84
C ILE A 442 45.82 -31.11 -17.51
N SER A 443 46.23 -29.96 -16.99
CA SER A 443 45.94 -28.66 -17.60
C SER A 443 47.06 -28.30 -18.57
N VAL A 444 46.68 -27.96 -19.79
CA VAL A 444 47.60 -27.52 -20.85
C VAL A 444 47.24 -26.11 -21.28
N ASP A 445 48.25 -25.30 -21.51
CA ASP A 445 48.12 -23.98 -22.10
C ASP A 445 47.70 -24.13 -23.57
N MET A 446 46.59 -23.49 -23.94
CA MET A 446 46.05 -23.57 -25.29
C MET A 446 46.99 -22.98 -26.34
N ALA A 447 47.87 -22.05 -25.97
CA ALA A 447 48.87 -21.49 -26.88
C ALA A 447 49.96 -22.51 -27.26
N LYS A 448 50.15 -23.56 -26.45
CA LYS A 448 51.19 -24.59 -26.66
C LYS A 448 50.69 -25.83 -27.40
N VAL A 449 49.37 -25.97 -27.56
CA VAL A 449 48.77 -27.12 -28.25
C VAL A 449 47.83 -26.64 -29.34
N GLU A 450 48.27 -26.79 -30.59
CA GLU A 450 47.49 -26.35 -31.74
C GLU A 450 46.19 -27.16 -31.87
N GLY A 451 45.09 -26.46 -32.07
CA GLY A 451 43.76 -27.05 -32.30
C GLY A 451 42.94 -27.33 -31.05
N VAL A 452 43.53 -27.34 -29.84
CA VAL A 452 42.77 -27.60 -28.60
C VAL A 452 41.72 -26.53 -28.31
N SER A 453 41.99 -25.27 -28.62
CA SER A 453 41.04 -24.15 -28.43
C SER A 453 39.76 -24.25 -29.26
N ARG A 454 39.71 -25.18 -30.22
CA ARG A 454 38.52 -25.43 -31.06
C ARG A 454 37.70 -26.63 -30.58
N LEU A 455 38.13 -27.30 -29.51
CA LEU A 455 37.45 -28.46 -28.94
C LEU A 455 36.53 -28.05 -27.81
N ASN A 456 35.41 -28.75 -27.68
CA ASN A 456 34.45 -28.58 -26.60
C ASN A 456 34.66 -29.64 -25.52
N ARG A 457 34.13 -29.37 -24.32
CA ARG A 457 34.04 -30.35 -23.24
C ARG A 457 33.40 -31.66 -23.74
N GLY A 458 34.05 -32.78 -23.44
CA GLY A 458 33.60 -34.12 -23.85
C GLY A 458 34.09 -34.56 -25.24
N ASP A 459 34.75 -33.69 -26.01
CA ASP A 459 35.34 -34.08 -27.30
C ASP A 459 36.52 -35.04 -27.10
N HIS A 460 36.67 -35.95 -28.06
CA HIS A 460 37.75 -36.93 -28.10
C HIS A 460 38.77 -36.58 -29.19
N PHE A 461 40.05 -36.71 -28.89
CA PHE A 461 41.12 -36.40 -29.83
C PHE A 461 42.42 -37.16 -29.49
N ASP A 462 43.39 -37.14 -30.40
CA ASP A 462 44.74 -37.65 -30.16
C ASP A 462 45.76 -36.51 -30.10
N LEU A 463 46.85 -36.70 -29.36
CA LEU A 463 47.94 -35.73 -29.30
C LEU A 463 49.13 -36.21 -30.12
N LEU A 464 49.52 -35.43 -31.13
CA LEU A 464 50.68 -35.69 -31.97
C LEU A 464 51.72 -34.58 -31.78
N ALA A 465 52.98 -34.96 -31.58
CA ALA A 465 54.09 -34.01 -31.51
C ALA A 465 55.05 -34.19 -32.67
N THR A 466 55.56 -33.08 -33.19
CA THR A 466 56.52 -33.07 -34.29
C THR A 466 57.90 -32.70 -33.75
N PHE A 467 58.77 -33.71 -33.63
CA PHE A 467 60.13 -33.53 -33.13
C PHE A 467 61.08 -33.22 -34.29
N PRO A 468 61.82 -32.09 -34.26
CA PRO A 468 62.88 -31.86 -35.24
C PRO A 468 64.04 -32.83 -34.97
N LEU A 469 64.50 -33.54 -36.00
CA LEU A 469 65.72 -34.35 -35.90
C LEU A 469 66.92 -33.40 -35.98
N LYS A 470 67.40 -32.93 -34.83
CA LYS A 470 68.71 -32.25 -34.79
C LYS A 470 69.81 -33.32 -34.82
N PRO A 471 70.68 -33.34 -35.85
CA PRO A 471 71.90 -34.15 -35.80
C PRO A 471 72.84 -33.51 -34.77
N GLY A 472 72.70 -33.91 -33.52
CA GLY A 472 73.46 -33.39 -32.40
C GLY A 472 73.35 -34.31 -31.21
N ASP A 473 72.19 -34.35 -30.55
CA ASP A 473 72.11 -34.87 -29.18
C ASP A 473 72.30 -36.39 -29.04
N ALA A 474 71.94 -37.19 -30.05
CA ALA A 474 72.21 -38.64 -30.06
C ALA A 474 73.68 -38.97 -30.44
N PHE A 475 74.40 -38.03 -31.04
CA PHE A 475 75.77 -38.23 -31.54
C PHE A 475 76.82 -37.55 -30.65
N THR A 476 76.45 -36.61 -29.78
CA THR A 476 77.38 -35.96 -28.85
C THR A 476 78.03 -36.94 -27.86
N VAL A 477 77.35 -38.06 -27.55
CA VAL A 477 77.89 -39.11 -26.65
C VAL A 477 78.97 -39.96 -27.34
N LEU A 478 79.10 -39.92 -28.67
CA LEU A 478 79.92 -40.88 -29.43
C LEU A 478 81.27 -40.35 -29.94
N GLY A 479 81.67 -39.13 -29.59
CA GLY A 479 82.96 -38.56 -29.98
C GLY A 479 83.07 -38.21 -31.47
N THR A 480 83.98 -37.31 -31.79
CA THR A 480 84.05 -36.47 -32.99
C THR A 480 84.35 -37.16 -34.33
N SER A 481 84.15 -38.48 -34.48
CA SER A 481 84.33 -39.14 -35.78
C SER A 481 83.48 -40.40 -35.92
N VAL A 482 82.30 -40.25 -36.51
CA VAL A 482 81.43 -41.36 -36.90
C VAL A 482 81.50 -41.54 -38.41
N GLN A 483 82.07 -42.66 -38.88
CA GLN A 483 82.02 -43.08 -40.29
C GLN A 483 80.79 -43.97 -40.51
N PHE A 484 79.85 -43.51 -41.34
CA PHE A 484 78.71 -44.31 -41.81
C PHE A 484 79.15 -45.16 -43.02
N SER A 485 79.03 -46.49 -42.95
CA SER A 485 79.26 -47.37 -44.11
C SER A 485 77.94 -47.68 -44.82
N GLY A 486 77.74 -47.14 -46.03
CA GLY A 486 76.61 -47.52 -46.89
C GLY A 486 76.09 -46.45 -47.86
N GLY A 487 76.52 -45.20 -47.72
CA GLY A 487 76.05 -44.06 -48.54
C GLY A 487 75.94 -42.82 -47.67
N VAL A 488 76.32 -41.66 -48.22
CA VAL A 488 76.37 -40.39 -47.47
C VAL A 488 74.93 -39.90 -47.26
N ILE A 489 74.34 -40.17 -46.10
CA ILE A 489 73.29 -39.28 -45.60
C ILE A 489 74.04 -38.05 -45.11
N SER A 490 73.96 -36.96 -45.87
CA SER A 490 74.65 -35.73 -45.48
C SER A 490 74.04 -35.20 -44.17
N GLN A 491 74.83 -34.51 -43.34
CA GLN A 491 74.29 -33.74 -42.20
C GLN A 491 73.20 -32.76 -42.63
N ALA A 492 73.17 -32.35 -43.91
CA ALA A 492 72.12 -31.53 -44.51
C ALA A 492 70.80 -32.30 -44.70
N GLU A 493 70.83 -33.56 -45.15
CA GLU A 493 69.62 -34.38 -45.35
C GLU A 493 68.92 -34.81 -44.04
N LEU A 494 69.65 -34.81 -42.91
CA LEU A 494 69.08 -35.06 -41.58
C LEU A 494 68.49 -33.79 -40.94
N LYS A 495 68.97 -32.59 -41.31
CA LYS A 495 68.53 -31.30 -40.73
C LYS A 495 67.08 -30.93 -41.10
N ASP A 496 66.58 -31.43 -42.22
CA ASP A 496 65.21 -31.12 -42.71
C ASP A 496 64.17 -32.22 -42.40
N ARG A 497 64.52 -33.21 -41.56
CA ARG A 497 63.57 -34.28 -41.21
C ARG A 497 62.94 -34.01 -39.85
N ALA A 498 61.61 -33.97 -39.83
CA ALA A 498 60.83 -34.04 -38.60
C ALA A 498 60.25 -35.45 -38.44
N ARG A 499 60.10 -35.90 -37.18
CA ARG A 499 59.37 -37.13 -36.87
C ARG A 499 58.09 -36.79 -36.12
N ASN A 500 57.00 -37.44 -36.48
CA ASN A 500 55.74 -37.34 -35.77
C ASN A 500 55.66 -38.46 -34.73
N GLU A 501 55.45 -38.09 -33.47
CA GLU A 501 55.31 -39.02 -32.37
C GLU A 501 53.93 -38.86 -31.73
N LEU A 502 53.18 -39.96 -31.64
CA LEU A 502 51.93 -40.01 -30.91
C LEU A 502 52.22 -39.94 -29.42
N LEU A 503 51.78 -38.86 -28.78
CA LEU A 503 51.98 -38.64 -27.35
C LEU A 503 50.91 -39.32 -26.52
N ALA A 504 49.65 -39.26 -26.96
CA ALA A 504 48.50 -39.84 -26.26
C ALA A 504 47.37 -40.18 -27.21
N GLU A 505 46.66 -41.27 -26.90
CA GLU A 505 45.54 -41.75 -27.71
C GLU A 505 44.20 -41.64 -26.98
N GLY A 506 43.19 -41.17 -27.71
CA GLY A 506 41.81 -41.09 -27.25
C GLY A 506 41.63 -40.15 -26.07
N VAL A 507 42.41 -39.08 -26.01
CA VAL A 507 42.33 -37.99 -25.03
C VAL A 507 40.90 -37.42 -25.01
N VAL A 508 40.43 -37.04 -23.82
CA VAL A 508 39.10 -36.41 -23.65
C VAL A 508 39.27 -35.02 -23.08
N VAL A 509 38.59 -34.03 -23.63
CA VAL A 509 38.52 -32.70 -23.02
C VAL A 509 37.61 -32.76 -21.80
N VAL A 510 38.15 -32.49 -20.61
CA VAL A 510 37.37 -32.43 -19.36
C VAL A 510 36.85 -31.02 -19.14
N ASP A 511 37.70 -30.01 -19.35
CA ASP A 511 37.30 -28.63 -19.13
C ASP A 511 38.06 -27.68 -20.05
N VAL A 512 37.47 -26.54 -20.34
CA VAL A 512 38.00 -25.52 -21.25
C VAL A 512 37.77 -24.17 -20.59
N ASP A 513 38.86 -23.49 -20.25
CA ASP A 513 38.86 -22.13 -19.69
C ASP A 513 39.41 -21.14 -20.74
N GLU A 514 39.55 -19.85 -20.43
CA GLU A 514 39.97 -18.81 -21.39
C GLU A 514 41.36 -19.07 -22.00
N THR A 515 42.30 -19.61 -21.21
CA THR A 515 43.71 -19.79 -21.64
C THR A 515 44.21 -21.23 -21.50
N THR A 516 43.49 -22.07 -20.76
CA THR A 516 43.91 -23.44 -20.47
C THR A 516 42.81 -24.44 -20.77
N ALA A 517 43.19 -25.59 -21.32
CA ALA A 517 42.30 -26.74 -21.43
C ALA A 517 42.75 -27.83 -20.46
N THR A 518 41.80 -28.42 -19.74
CA THR A 518 42.05 -29.60 -18.92
C THR A 518 41.65 -30.85 -19.68
N ILE A 519 42.61 -31.75 -19.87
CA ILE A 519 42.46 -32.93 -20.72
C ILE A 519 42.72 -34.20 -19.90
N ALA A 520 41.92 -35.24 -20.13
CA ALA A 520 42.08 -36.54 -19.48
C ALA A 520 42.88 -37.51 -20.37
N VAL A 521 44.05 -37.90 -19.87
CA VAL A 521 45.02 -38.78 -20.54
C VAL A 521 45.32 -40.01 -19.69
N ARG A 522 45.90 -41.06 -20.25
CA ARG A 522 46.30 -42.22 -19.45
C ARG A 522 47.51 -41.88 -18.55
N PRO A 523 47.66 -42.52 -17.39
CA PRO A 523 48.74 -42.19 -16.46
C PRO A 523 50.15 -42.29 -17.06
N ASN A 524 50.38 -43.25 -17.95
CA ASN A 524 51.65 -43.47 -18.63
C ASN A 524 51.95 -42.47 -19.76
N GLU A 525 50.97 -41.69 -20.20
CA GLU A 525 51.11 -40.69 -21.28
C GLU A 525 51.54 -39.31 -20.75
N VAL A 526 51.23 -38.99 -19.48
CA VAL A 526 51.54 -37.70 -18.85
C VAL A 526 53.01 -37.29 -18.98
N PRO A 527 54.01 -38.15 -18.70
CA PRO A 527 55.42 -37.76 -18.82
C PRO A 527 55.83 -37.37 -20.24
N ARG A 528 55.23 -37.99 -21.26
CA ARG A 528 55.56 -37.70 -22.67
C ARG A 528 55.00 -36.35 -23.09
N ILE A 529 53.76 -36.06 -22.70
CA ILE A 529 53.09 -34.79 -22.99
C ILE A 529 53.83 -33.64 -22.28
N THR A 530 54.05 -33.76 -20.98
CA THR A 530 54.74 -32.73 -20.20
C THR A 530 56.16 -32.46 -20.70
N LYS A 531 56.90 -33.51 -21.08
CA LYS A 531 58.22 -33.37 -21.72
C LYS A 531 58.14 -32.63 -23.04
N ALA A 532 57.20 -32.97 -23.92
CA ALA A 532 57.03 -32.29 -25.21
C ALA A 532 56.74 -30.79 -25.04
N LEU A 533 55.81 -30.44 -24.16
CA LEU A 533 55.43 -29.06 -23.87
C LEU A 533 56.56 -28.26 -23.21
N THR A 534 57.34 -28.90 -22.32
CA THR A 534 58.47 -28.24 -21.64
C THR A 534 59.61 -27.93 -22.60
N LEU A 535 59.85 -28.81 -23.58
CA LEU A 535 60.87 -28.64 -24.62
C LEU A 535 60.44 -27.69 -25.74
N GLY A 536 59.22 -27.11 -25.68
CA GLY A 536 58.70 -26.21 -26.70
C GLY A 536 58.46 -26.89 -28.05
N ILE A 537 58.18 -28.19 -28.05
CA ILE A 537 57.89 -28.95 -29.26
C ILE A 537 56.46 -28.62 -29.73
N SER A 538 56.26 -28.50 -31.05
CA SER A 538 54.93 -28.33 -31.64
C SER A 538 54.06 -29.56 -31.37
N VAL A 539 52.96 -29.36 -30.65
CA VAL A 539 51.97 -30.39 -30.34
C VAL A 539 50.64 -30.03 -31.02
N PHE A 540 50.02 -30.99 -31.67
CA PHE A 540 48.77 -30.86 -32.42
C PHE A 540 47.70 -31.77 -31.82
N ALA A 541 46.48 -31.23 -31.69
CA ALA A 541 45.28 -31.99 -31.34
C ALA A 541 44.56 -32.47 -32.59
N LEU A 542 44.41 -33.79 -32.71
CA LEU A 542 43.74 -34.45 -33.84
C LEU A 542 42.35 -34.94 -33.41
N ALA A 543 41.32 -34.16 -33.73
CA ALA A 543 39.94 -34.48 -33.36
C ALA A 543 39.46 -35.81 -33.95
N ARG A 544 38.77 -36.63 -33.15
CA ARG A 544 38.15 -37.89 -33.60
C ARG A 544 36.67 -37.68 -33.88
N SER A 545 36.19 -38.18 -35.02
CA SER A 545 34.76 -38.18 -35.34
C SER A 545 34.00 -39.17 -34.45
N ARG A 546 32.86 -38.71 -33.92
CA ARG A 546 31.92 -39.51 -33.11
C ARG A 546 30.78 -40.15 -33.91
N GLN A 547 30.82 -40.16 -35.25
CA GLN A 547 29.83 -40.88 -36.06
C GLN A 547 29.96 -42.41 -35.88
N SER A 548 29.39 -42.94 -34.79
CA SER A 548 29.05 -44.37 -34.68
C SER A 548 27.58 -44.55 -35.03
N GLY A 549 27.26 -44.42 -36.32
CA GLY A 549 25.94 -44.68 -36.88
C GLY A 549 26.05 -45.70 -38.01
N GLY A 550 26.31 -46.96 -37.69
CA GLY A 550 26.34 -48.03 -38.67
C GLY A 550 27.00 -49.29 -38.14
N ALA A 551 26.32 -50.43 -38.29
CA ALA A 551 26.72 -51.77 -37.86
C ALA A 551 27.94 -52.34 -38.63
N ALA A 552 28.93 -51.51 -38.97
CA ALA A 552 30.21 -51.92 -39.48
C ALA A 552 31.22 -51.88 -38.32
N LYS A 553 31.83 -53.03 -38.01
CA LYS A 553 32.97 -53.09 -37.07
C LYS A 553 33.97 -51.99 -37.45
N PRO A 554 34.28 -51.01 -36.57
CA PRO A 554 35.23 -49.98 -36.90
C PRO A 554 36.56 -50.64 -37.22
N LYS A 555 37.06 -50.46 -38.45
CA LYS A 555 38.46 -50.72 -38.75
C LYS A 555 39.26 -49.70 -37.94
N THR A 556 39.76 -50.11 -36.79
CA THR A 556 40.66 -49.32 -35.94
C THR A 556 42.00 -49.16 -36.66
N SER A 557 42.09 -48.19 -37.59
CA SER A 557 43.40 -47.67 -37.98
C SER A 557 43.93 -46.87 -36.79
N THR A 558 44.70 -47.53 -35.93
CA THR A 558 45.43 -46.87 -34.85
C THR A 558 46.47 -45.95 -35.48
N LEU A 559 46.44 -44.67 -35.12
CA LEU A 559 47.49 -43.72 -35.48
C LEU A 559 48.81 -44.26 -34.88
N LYS A 560 49.91 -44.24 -35.64
CA LYS A 560 51.21 -44.74 -35.19
C LYS A 560 52.26 -43.65 -35.32
N SER A 561 53.16 -43.58 -34.35
CA SER A 561 54.37 -42.75 -34.44
C SER A 561 55.23 -43.18 -35.62
N ASP A 562 55.96 -42.23 -36.19
CA ASP A 562 57.00 -42.52 -37.16
C ASP A 562 58.09 -43.41 -36.52
N PRO A 563 58.67 -44.36 -37.27
CA PRO A 563 59.75 -45.20 -36.75
C PRO A 563 60.96 -44.32 -36.37
N ASN A 564 61.50 -44.53 -35.17
CA ASN A 564 62.65 -43.78 -34.71
C ASN A 564 63.90 -44.17 -35.52
N PRO A 565 64.54 -43.24 -36.25
CA PRO A 565 65.72 -43.57 -37.05
C PRO A 565 66.91 -44.03 -36.21
N VAL A 566 66.95 -43.66 -34.91
CA VAL A 566 68.01 -44.08 -33.98
C VAL A 566 67.92 -45.57 -33.63
N ASP A 567 66.73 -46.18 -33.67
CA ASP A 567 66.58 -47.61 -33.38
C ASP A 567 67.27 -48.49 -34.45
N ARG A 568 67.55 -47.91 -35.62
CA ARG A 568 68.32 -48.56 -36.69
C ARG A 568 69.83 -48.37 -36.54
N ILE A 569 70.27 -47.57 -35.56
CA ILE A 569 71.68 -47.24 -35.36
C ILE A 569 72.30 -48.24 -34.38
N ARG A 570 73.21 -49.08 -34.87
CA ARG A 570 74.06 -49.92 -34.03
C ARG A 570 75.44 -49.31 -33.90
N VAL A 571 75.89 -49.18 -32.66
CA VAL A 571 77.24 -48.74 -32.32
C VAL A 571 78.08 -49.98 -32.01
N ILE A 572 79.16 -50.17 -32.74
CA ILE A 572 80.17 -51.19 -32.47
C ILE A 572 81.44 -50.47 -32.06
N GLU A 573 81.91 -50.76 -30.85
CA GLU A 573 83.22 -50.30 -30.40
C GLU A 573 84.27 -51.32 -30.78
N GLU A 574 85.24 -50.88 -31.59
CA GLU A 574 86.38 -51.69 -32.00
C GLU A 574 87.63 -51.11 -31.31
N ILE A 575 88.28 -51.90 -30.46
CA ILE A 575 89.55 -51.52 -29.82
C ILE A 575 90.67 -52.16 -30.65
N VAL A 576 91.49 -51.33 -31.30
CA VAL A 576 92.65 -51.79 -32.09
C VAL A 576 93.91 -51.17 -31.51
N GLY A 577 94.71 -51.97 -30.79
CA GLY A 577 95.83 -51.48 -29.99
C GLY A 577 95.36 -50.55 -28.86
N ASP A 578 96.07 -49.44 -28.64
CA ASP A 578 95.73 -48.46 -27.59
C ASP A 578 94.65 -47.44 -28.02
N ARG A 579 94.03 -47.65 -29.20
CA ARG A 579 93.07 -46.70 -29.79
C ARG A 579 91.67 -47.32 -29.86
N ARG A 580 90.72 -46.69 -29.15
CA ARG A 580 89.29 -46.97 -29.23
C ARG A 580 88.72 -46.33 -30.49
N LYS A 581 88.13 -47.13 -31.38
CA LYS A 581 87.47 -46.66 -32.61
C LYS A 581 86.00 -47.05 -32.57
N VAL A 582 85.11 -46.05 -32.57
CA VAL A 582 83.67 -46.26 -32.57
C VAL A 582 83.17 -46.27 -34.02
N ARG A 583 82.49 -47.33 -34.42
CA ARG A 583 81.86 -47.45 -35.74
C ARG A 583 80.34 -47.49 -35.57
N VAL A 584 79.63 -46.71 -36.37
CA VAL A 584 78.17 -46.59 -36.29
C VAL A 584 77.58 -47.08 -37.60
N PHE A 585 76.70 -48.07 -37.53
CA PHE A 585 76.05 -48.70 -38.67
C PHE A 585 74.55 -48.42 -38.61
N ALA A 586 73.96 -48.03 -39.75
CA ALA A 586 72.51 -48.05 -39.91
C ALA A 586 72.10 -49.40 -40.50
N THR A 587 71.30 -50.19 -39.77
CA THR A 587 70.83 -51.51 -40.25
C THR A 587 69.44 -51.41 -40.88
N ASP A 588 69.25 -51.96 -42.08
CA ASP A 588 67.95 -52.01 -42.77
C ASP A 588 66.99 -53.09 -42.23
N LYS A 589 67.46 -53.98 -41.35
CA LYS A 589 66.61 -54.98 -40.71
C LYS A 589 65.90 -54.40 -39.50
N LYS A 590 64.57 -54.54 -39.46
CA LYS A 590 63.76 -54.36 -38.24
C LYS A 590 64.42 -55.15 -37.09
N PRO A 591 64.50 -54.60 -35.87
CA PRO A 591 64.81 -55.41 -34.71
C PRO A 591 63.75 -56.50 -34.61
N THR A 592 64.18 -57.76 -34.56
CA THR A 592 63.34 -58.85 -34.08
C THR A 592 63.34 -58.78 -32.55
N ASP A 593 62.13 -58.59 -32.04
CA ASP A 593 61.64 -58.44 -30.66
C ASP A 593 62.09 -57.22 -29.84
#